data_AF-A0A1F8DZK8-F1
#
_entry.id   AF-A0A1F8DZK8-F1
#
_cell.length_a   1.000
_cell.length_b   1.000
_cell.length_c   1.000
_cell.angle_alpha   90.00
_cell.angle_beta   90.00
_cell.angle_gamma   90.00
#
_symmetry.space_group_name_H-M   'P 1'
#
loop_
_entity.id
_entity.type
_entity.pdbx_description
1 polymer ?
#
loop_
_entity_poly.entity_id
_entity_poly.type
_entity_poly.pdbx_seq_one_letter_code
_entity_poly.pdbx_strand_id
1 'polypeptide(L)'
;MTAKRFQQIKLVFVVLIAMIVGQSIVRNEYLVPLIALVISALVLMYLRRKVTEVVTDERDHAIGGKAAFLSIQIYSWIAVVIMLVLFGLRASNPAYEPIATTLAYSTCALMLIYSGSFRYLCGRCDK
;
A
#
# COMPACT_ATOMS: atom_id res chain seq x y z
N MET A 1 13.35 2.40 -18.02
CA MET A 1 12.08 1.62 -18.12
C MET A 1 10.93 2.59 -18.38
N THR A 2 9.96 2.26 -19.23
CA THR A 2 8.77 3.11 -19.46
C THR A 2 7.77 3.01 -18.29
N ALA A 3 7.04 4.07 -17.97
CA ALA A 3 6.11 4.12 -16.83
C ALA A 3 5.02 3.05 -16.92
N LYS A 4 4.53 2.75 -18.12
CA LYS A 4 3.54 1.68 -18.35
C LYS A 4 4.06 0.30 -17.90
N ARG A 5 5.33 -0.01 -18.22
CA ARG A 5 5.97 -1.29 -17.80
C ARG A 5 6.17 -1.33 -16.29
N PHE A 6 6.58 -0.22 -15.68
CA PHE A 6 6.71 -0.12 -14.23
C PHE A 6 5.37 -0.33 -13.51
N GLN A 7 4.29 0.22 -14.06
CA GLN A 7 2.94 0.04 -13.52
C GLN A 7 2.46 -1.42 -13.62
N GLN A 8 2.72 -2.10 -14.74
CA GLN A 8 2.43 -3.54 -14.88
C GLN A 8 3.20 -4.37 -13.84
N ILE A 9 4.49 -4.10 -13.65
CA ILE A 9 5.31 -4.81 -12.65
C ILE A 9 4.77 -4.56 -11.25
N LYS A 10 4.43 -3.31 -10.91
CA LYS A 10 3.83 -2.98 -9.62
C LYS A 10 2.55 -3.78 -9.37
N LEU A 11 1.69 -3.93 -10.38
CA LEU A 11 0.46 -4.71 -10.27
C LEU A 11 0.75 -6.20 -10.00
N VAL A 12 1.75 -6.77 -10.68
CA VAL A 12 2.20 -8.15 -10.42
C VAL A 12 2.66 -8.31 -8.97
N PHE A 13 3.46 -7.38 -8.44
CA PHE A 13 3.89 -7.41 -7.03
C PHE A 13 2.71 -7.32 -6.06
N VAL A 14 1.71 -6.48 -6.33
CA VAL A 14 0.51 -6.37 -5.49
C VAL A 14 -0.25 -7.69 -5.42
N VAL A 15 -0.44 -8.36 -6.56
CA VAL A 15 -1.13 -9.66 -6.63
C VAL A 15 -0.34 -10.74 -5.87
N LEU A 16 0.99 -10.78 -6.04
CA LEU A 16 1.84 -11.73 -5.32
C LEU A 16 1.78 -11.52 -3.81
N ILE A 17 1.88 -10.29 -3.33
CA ILE A 17 1.78 -9.97 -1.89
C ILE A 17 0.42 -10.38 -1.34
N ALA A 18 -0.67 -10.07 -2.06
CA ALA A 18 -2.02 -10.47 -1.64
C ALA A 18 -2.15 -11.99 -1.48
N MET A 19 -1.58 -12.76 -2.41
CA MET A 19 -1.56 -14.22 -2.33
C MET A 19 -0.73 -14.72 -1.14
N ILE A 20 0.44 -14.14 -0.89
CA ILE A 20 1.32 -14.51 0.24
C ILE A 20 0.64 -14.20 1.58
N VAL A 21 0.02 -13.03 1.72
CA VAL A 21 -0.71 -12.64 2.93
C VAL A 21 -1.89 -13.58 3.16
N GLY A 22 -2.66 -13.92 2.12
CA GLY A 22 -3.76 -14.87 2.21
C GLY A 22 -3.31 -16.26 2.69
N GLN A 23 -2.21 -16.78 2.14
CA GLN A 23 -1.64 -18.06 2.57
C GLN A 23 -1.07 -18.02 3.99
N SER A 24 -0.47 -16.90 4.40
CA SER A 24 0.08 -16.70 5.73
C SER A 24 -0.98 -16.79 6.82
N ILE A 25 -2.16 -16.20 6.60
CA ILE A 25 -3.28 -16.25 7.54
C ILE A 25 -3.74 -17.70 7.77
N VAL A 26 -3.79 -18.51 6.71
CA VAL A 26 -4.19 -19.93 6.80
C VAL A 26 -3.14 -20.76 7.56
N ARG A 27 -1.86 -20.45 7.40
CA ARG A 27 -0.74 -21.22 7.99
C ARG A 27 -0.30 -20.73 9.37
N ASN A 28 -0.85 -19.62 9.88
CA ASN A 28 -0.41 -18.93 11.12
C ASN A 28 1.04 -18.43 11.11
N GLU A 29 1.64 -18.29 9.93
CA GLU A 29 3.04 -17.89 9.78
C GLU A 29 3.13 -16.42 9.32
N TYR A 30 3.06 -15.49 10.27
CA TYR A 30 2.96 -14.04 10.00
C TYR A 30 4.29 -13.33 9.73
N LEU A 31 5.42 -14.02 9.94
CA LEU A 31 6.75 -13.48 9.60
C LEU A 31 7.00 -13.46 8.08
N VAL A 32 6.47 -14.45 7.36
CA VAL A 32 6.60 -14.57 5.90
C VAL A 32 6.06 -13.35 5.15
N PRO A 33 4.81 -12.87 5.38
CA PRO A 33 4.29 -11.71 4.68
C PRO A 33 5.05 -10.43 5.04
N LEU A 34 5.55 -10.30 6.27
CA LEU A 34 6.33 -9.15 6.70
C LEU A 34 7.64 -9.03 5.89
N ILE A 35 8.37 -10.14 5.75
CA ILE A 35 9.61 -10.20 4.98
C ILE A 35 9.31 -9.95 3.49
N ALA A 36 8.28 -10.59 2.94
CA ALA A 36 7.87 -10.41 1.54
C ALA A 36 7.52 -8.95 1.23
N LEU A 37 6.87 -8.25 2.16
CA LEU A 37 6.48 -6.86 2.03
C LEU A 37 7.70 -5.92 2.03
N VAL A 38 8.68 -6.15 2.91
CA VAL A 38 9.94 -5.39 2.92
C VAL A 38 10.75 -5.62 1.63
N ILE A 39 10.91 -6.88 1.21
CA ILE A 39 11.65 -7.21 -0.04
C ILE A 39 10.98 -6.55 -1.24
N SER A 40 9.66 -6.68 -1.36
CA SER A 40 8.91 -6.08 -2.46
C SER A 40 9.06 -4.56 -2.50
N ALA A 41 9.05 -3.91 -1.34
CA ALA A 41 9.26 -2.47 -1.24
C ALA A 41 10.65 -2.05 -1.71
N LEU A 42 11.70 -2.75 -1.27
CA LEU A 42 13.09 -2.49 -1.69
C LEU A 42 13.26 -2.68 -3.20
N VAL A 43 12.71 -3.78 -3.74
CA VAL A 43 12.74 -4.07 -5.18
C VAL A 43 12.02 -2.97 -5.96
N LEU A 44 10.83 -2.56 -5.54
CA LEU A 44 10.08 -1.48 -6.20
C LEU A 44 10.80 -0.13 -6.10
N MET A 45 11.43 0.19 -4.97
CA MET A 45 12.25 1.41 -4.82
C MET A 45 13.45 1.39 -5.76
N TYR A 46 14.13 0.24 -5.90
CA TYR A 46 15.24 0.07 -6.82
C TYR A 46 14.81 0.20 -8.28
N LEU A 47 13.71 -0.46 -8.68
CA LEU A 47 13.15 -0.35 -10.02
C LEU A 47 12.71 1.08 -10.35
N ARG A 48 12.13 1.79 -9.38
CA ARG A 48 11.70 3.19 -9.55
C ARG A 48 12.87 4.10 -9.94
N ARG A 49 14.07 3.87 -9.42
CA ARG A 49 15.28 4.62 -9.79
C ARG A 49 15.72 4.38 -11.25
N LYS A 50 15.27 3.31 -11.90
CA LYS A 50 15.59 2.96 -13.30
C LYS A 50 14.49 3.35 -14.30
N VAL A 51 13.42 4.00 -13.85
CA VAL A 51 12.37 4.54 -14.74
C VAL A 51 12.89 5.85 -15.32
N THR A 52 13.03 5.90 -16.65
CA THR A 52 13.75 6.95 -17.40
C THR A 52 12.78 7.91 -18.09
N GLU A 53 11.60 8.11 -17.51
CA GLU A 53 10.59 8.97 -18.09
C GLU A 53 10.61 10.30 -17.33
N VAL A 54 10.84 11.39 -18.07
CA VAL A 54 10.73 12.76 -17.59
C VAL A 54 9.30 12.93 -17.09
N VAL A 55 9.15 13.11 -15.78
CA VAL A 55 7.88 13.48 -15.16
C VAL A 55 7.53 14.84 -15.76
N THR A 56 6.57 14.85 -16.67
CA THR A 56 6.00 16.06 -17.26
C THR A 56 5.62 17.03 -16.13
N ASP A 57 5.99 18.30 -16.31
CA ASP A 57 5.96 19.36 -15.30
C ASP A 57 4.51 19.78 -14.96
N GLU A 58 4.05 19.43 -13.75
CA GLU A 58 2.77 19.87 -13.15
C GLU A 58 2.99 20.39 -11.71
N ARG A 59 4.07 21.16 -11.52
CA ARG A 59 4.70 21.49 -10.22
C ARG A 59 3.78 21.99 -9.11
N ASP A 60 2.65 22.63 -9.40
CA ASP A 60 1.78 23.22 -8.36
C ASP A 60 0.65 22.29 -7.88
N HIS A 61 0.11 21.42 -8.75
CA HIS A 61 -0.80 20.34 -8.34
C HIS A 61 -0.05 19.21 -7.61
N ALA A 62 1.24 19.08 -7.89
CA ALA A 62 2.09 18.06 -7.31
C ALA A 62 2.31 18.23 -5.80
N ILE A 63 2.40 19.45 -5.24
CA ILE A 63 2.84 19.62 -3.84
C ILE A 63 1.75 19.17 -2.84
N GLY A 64 0.51 19.61 -3.02
CA GLY A 64 -0.62 19.21 -2.17
C GLY A 64 -0.98 17.73 -2.32
N GLY A 65 -1.01 17.23 -3.56
CA GLY A 65 -1.23 15.82 -3.85
C GLY A 65 -0.13 14.90 -3.32
N LYS A 66 1.14 15.35 -3.37
CA LYS A 66 2.30 14.59 -2.90
C LYS A 66 2.38 14.52 -1.38
N ALA A 67 1.99 15.57 -0.67
CA ALA A 67 1.87 15.52 0.80
C ALA A 67 0.80 14.49 1.22
N ALA A 68 -0.41 14.58 0.65
CA ALA A 68 -1.49 13.64 0.94
C ALA A 68 -1.13 12.19 0.56
N PHE A 69 -0.48 12.00 -0.59
CA PHE A 69 0.02 10.69 -1.02
C PHE A 69 1.05 10.12 -0.05
N LEU A 70 2.01 10.94 0.40
CA LEU A 70 3.03 10.52 1.36
C LEU A 70 2.40 10.15 2.72
N SER A 71 1.43 10.95 3.20
CA SER A 71 0.72 10.67 4.45
C SER A 71 0.02 9.31 4.42
N ILE A 72 -0.71 9.01 3.34
CA ILE A 72 -1.41 7.72 3.18
C ILE A 72 -0.42 6.57 3.01
N GLN A 73 0.69 6.80 2.31
CA GLN A 73 1.72 5.78 2.16
C GLN A 73 2.35 5.43 3.52
N ILE A 74 2.70 6.41 4.35
CA ILE A 74 3.26 6.16 5.69
C ILE A 74 2.22 5.49 6.59
N TYR A 75 0.99 6.00 6.60
CA TYR A 75 -0.11 5.45 7.40
C TYR A 75 -0.39 3.98 7.04
N SER A 76 -0.52 3.66 5.75
CA SER A 76 -0.80 2.30 5.29
C SER A 76 0.32 1.32 5.65
N TRP A 77 1.59 1.74 5.56
CA TRP A 77 2.72 0.92 6.00
C TRP A 77 2.66 0.59 7.48
N ILE A 78 2.42 1.60 8.33
CA ILE A 78 2.31 1.40 9.77
C ILE A 78 1.11 0.51 10.10
N ALA A 79 -0.05 0.76 9.48
CA ALA A 79 -1.27 0.01 9.70
C ALA A 79 -1.10 -1.48 9.35
N VAL A 80 -0.45 -1.80 8.22
CA VAL A 80 -0.20 -3.20 7.82
C VAL A 80 0.74 -3.90 8.79
N VAL A 81 1.81 -3.24 9.26
CA VAL A 81 2.71 -3.83 10.25
C VAL A 81 1.97 -4.11 11.56
N ILE A 82 1.19 -3.14 12.07
CA ILE A 82 0.41 -3.30 13.29
C ILE A 82 -0.62 -4.43 13.13
N MET A 83 -1.33 -4.49 12.01
CA MET A 83 -2.30 -5.55 11.69
C MET A 83 -1.63 -6.93 11.74
N LEU A 84 -0.49 -7.11 11.08
CA LEU A 84 0.21 -8.40 11.05
C LEU A 84 0.72 -8.82 12.43
N VAL A 85 1.21 -7.87 13.24
CA VAL A 85 1.65 -8.14 14.62
C VAL A 85 0.47 -8.55 15.50
N LEU A 86 -0.66 -7.84 15.43
CA LEU A 86 -1.87 -8.18 16.18
C LEU A 86 -2.42 -9.56 15.78
N PHE A 87 -2.41 -9.90 14.49
CA PHE A 87 -2.78 -11.23 14.02
C PHE A 87 -1.84 -12.32 14.55
N GLY A 88 -0.53 -12.07 14.59
CA GLY A 88 0.43 -13.00 15.19
C GLY A 88 0.22 -13.23 16.68
N LEU A 89 -0.23 -12.20 17.41
CA LEU A 89 -0.52 -12.26 18.84
C LEU A 89 -1.90 -12.83 19.16
N ARG A 90 -2.71 -13.23 18.17
CA ARG A 90 -4.06 -13.77 18.41
C ARG A 90 -4.09 -14.99 19.35
N ALA A 91 -2.99 -15.75 19.37
CA ALA A 91 -2.85 -16.91 20.25
C ALA A 91 -2.75 -16.53 21.74
N SER A 92 -2.28 -15.32 22.07
CA SER A 92 -2.19 -14.86 23.46
C SER A 92 -3.50 -14.24 23.96
N ASN A 93 -4.17 -13.43 23.13
CA ASN A 93 -5.51 -12.92 23.42
C ASN A 93 -6.40 -12.94 22.17
N PRO A 94 -7.58 -13.57 22.23
CA PRO A 94 -8.51 -13.63 21.10
C PRO A 94 -9.09 -12.26 20.72
N ALA A 95 -9.00 -11.27 21.62
CA ALA A 95 -9.43 -9.89 21.35
C ALA A 95 -8.59 -9.18 20.28
N TYR A 96 -7.38 -9.66 19.94
CA TYR A 96 -6.55 -9.00 18.93
C TYR A 96 -7.02 -9.24 17.49
N GLU A 97 -7.71 -10.34 17.21
CA GLU A 97 -8.25 -10.66 15.89
C GLU A 97 -9.32 -9.64 15.40
N PRO A 98 -10.35 -9.28 16.18
CA PRO A 98 -11.30 -8.25 15.78
C PRO A 98 -10.65 -6.85 15.67
N ILE A 99 -9.64 -6.56 16.49
CA ILE A 99 -8.92 -5.27 16.40
C ILE A 99 -8.11 -5.21 15.09
N ALA A 100 -7.42 -6.29 14.73
CA ALA A 100 -6.64 -6.35 13.50
C ALA A 100 -7.52 -6.27 12.25
N THR A 101 -8.67 -6.97 12.25
CA THR A 101 -9.62 -6.95 11.12
C THR A 101 -10.28 -5.58 10.96
N THR A 102 -10.72 -4.95 12.05
CA THR A 102 -11.30 -3.58 11.99
C THR A 102 -10.29 -2.55 11.50
N LEU A 103 -9.02 -2.66 11.91
CA LEU A 103 -7.93 -1.83 11.39
C LEU A 103 -7.70 -2.04 9.89
N ALA A 104 -7.77 -3.29 9.42
CA ALA A 104 -7.62 -3.61 8.00
C ALA A 104 -8.75 -2.98 7.16
N TYR A 105 -10.00 -3.16 7.58
CA TYR A 105 -11.15 -2.60 6.88
C TYR A 105 -11.17 -1.07 6.90
N SER A 106 -10.81 -0.44 8.02
CA SER A 106 -10.73 1.03 8.11
C SER A 106 -9.63 1.58 7.21
N THR A 107 -8.48 0.91 7.13
CA THR A 107 -7.38 1.30 6.23
C THR A 107 -7.79 1.20 4.77
N CYS A 108 -8.47 0.13 4.37
CA CYS A 108 -9.01 -0.03 3.03
C CYS A 108 -10.05 1.05 2.69
N ALA A 109 -10.96 1.35 3.63
CA ALA A 109 -11.94 2.43 3.47
C ALA A 109 -11.25 3.79 3.28
N LEU A 110 -10.21 4.09 4.04
CA LEU A 110 -9.44 5.33 3.92
C LEU A 110 -8.78 5.45 2.53
N MET A 111 -8.22 4.36 1.99
CA MET A 111 -7.65 4.36 0.64
C MET A 111 -8.72 4.63 -0.44
N LEU A 112 -9.91 4.04 -0.29
CA LEU A 112 -11.02 4.30 -1.22
C LEU A 112 -11.47 5.76 -1.15
N ILE A 113 -11.66 6.30 0.06
CA ILE A 113 -12.02 7.71 0.28
C ILE A 113 -10.99 8.63 -0.36
N TYR A 114 -9.69 8.39 -0.14
CA TYR A 114 -8.64 9.17 -0.78
C TYR A 114 -8.71 9.12 -2.30
N SER A 115 -8.87 7.93 -2.88
CA SER A 115 -8.96 7.77 -4.32
C SER A 115 -10.17 8.51 -4.90
N GLY A 116 -11.31 8.48 -4.21
CA GLY A 116 -12.53 9.20 -4.59
C GLY A 116 -12.36 10.71 -4.49
N SER A 117 -11.83 11.22 -3.37
CA SER A 117 -11.56 12.63 -3.17
C SER A 117 -10.58 13.19 -4.19
N PHE A 118 -9.50 12.45 -4.49
CA PHE A 118 -8.52 12.86 -5.50
C PHE A 118 -9.16 12.91 -6.90
N ARG A 119 -9.99 11.91 -7.25
CA ARG A 119 -10.72 11.90 -8.52
C ARG A 119 -11.71 13.07 -8.63
N TYR A 120 -12.41 13.40 -7.55
CA TYR A 120 -13.34 14.53 -7.51
C TYR A 120 -12.63 15.89 -7.65
N LEU A 121 -11.52 16.08 -6.92
CA LEU A 121 -10.74 17.31 -6.96
C LEU A 121 -10.02 17.50 -8.30
N CYS A 122 -9.41 16.44 -8.85
CA CYS A 122 -8.68 16.50 -10.11
C CYS A 122 -9.60 16.53 -11.33
N GLY A 123 -10.72 15.79 -11.32
CA GLY A 123 -11.72 15.80 -12.40
C GLY A 123 -12.50 17.11 -12.55
N ARG A 124 -12.30 18.09 -11.67
CA ARG A 124 -12.86 19.44 -11.75
C ARG A 124 -11.92 20.48 -12.38
N CYS A 125 -10.66 20.12 -12.64
CA CYS A 125 -9.66 20.99 -13.29
C CYS A 125 -9.59 20.80 -14.81
N ASP A 126 -10.22 19.75 -15.34
CA ASP A 126 -10.26 19.41 -16.77
C ASP A 126 -11.51 19.98 -17.48
N LYS A 127 -12.21 20.92 -16.82
CA LYS A 127 -13.36 21.68 -17.36
C LYS A 127 -13.16 23.16 -17.17
#